data_AF-A0A831P8G6-F1
#
_entry.id   AF-A0A831P8G6-F1
#
_cell.length_a   1.000
_cell.length_b   1.000
_cell.length_c   1.000
_cell.angle_alpha   90.00
_cell.angle_beta   90.00
_cell.angle_gamma   90.00
#
_symmetry.space_group_name_H-M   'P 1'
#
loop_
_entity.id
_entity.type
_entity.pdbx_description
1 polymer ?
#
loop_
_entity_poly.entity_id
_entity_poly.type
_entity_poly.pdbx_seq_one_letter_code
_entity_poly.pdbx_strand_id
1 'polypeptide(L)'
;MPCDSALFLFFYSFFLIHYSEFLDFHHRPERVLITRALRASSQALVSSHHKALSVFFRLLALDFRLSLPSPLAICLQPPGHILHSRSVWYTPTMQRGFTLAEILIVMALIGILAAILIPNYSASVKRAKESVLKENLFQIRDAIEKYTYDKHKYPTSLEDLVRHRYLKRLPENPFTNKADWIPVYYEPAEDEDYDPDLAQAIVDIRVSIPSGEEQPGRYENW
;
A
#
# COMPACT_ATOMS: atom_id res chain seq x y z
N MET A 1 14.83 -13.35 35.04
CA MET A 1 15.14 -12.96 33.65
C MET A 1 14.37 -11.68 33.32
N PRO A 2 15.01 -10.51 33.35
CA PRO A 2 14.39 -9.26 32.93
C PRO A 2 15.03 -8.82 31.59
N CYS A 3 14.55 -9.33 30.46
CA CYS A 3 15.02 -8.89 29.14
C CYS A 3 13.91 -8.61 28.12
N ASP A 4 12.63 -8.87 28.43
CA ASP A 4 11.56 -8.80 27.42
C ASP A 4 10.86 -7.43 27.28
N SER A 5 11.01 -6.52 28.25
CA SER A 5 10.33 -5.21 28.22
C SER A 5 10.95 -4.21 27.24
N ALA A 6 12.25 -4.31 26.97
CA ALA A 6 12.96 -3.39 26.08
C ALA A 6 12.59 -3.59 24.60
N LEU A 7 12.40 -4.84 24.17
CA LEU A 7 11.92 -5.13 22.82
C LEU A 7 10.47 -4.67 22.63
N PHE A 8 9.61 -4.88 23.64
CA PHE A 8 8.20 -4.53 23.57
C PHE A 8 7.97 -3.01 23.39
N LEU A 9 8.75 -2.18 24.09
CA LEU A 9 8.70 -0.72 23.93
C LEU A 9 9.30 -0.25 22.60
N PHE A 10 10.29 -0.96 22.05
CA PHE A 10 10.85 -0.69 20.72
C PHE A 10 9.82 -0.97 19.61
N PHE A 11 9.08 -2.08 19.73
CA PHE A 11 8.03 -2.42 18.77
C PHE A 11 6.81 -1.49 18.87
N TYR A 12 6.42 -1.07 20.08
CA TYR A 12 5.27 -0.17 20.27
C TYR A 12 5.56 1.25 19.74
N SER A 13 6.79 1.72 19.91
CA SER A 13 7.21 3.03 19.36
C SER A 13 7.35 2.99 17.84
N PHE A 14 7.88 1.90 17.27
CA PHE A 14 7.91 1.72 15.81
C PHE A 14 6.49 1.62 15.21
N PHE A 15 5.57 0.95 15.90
CA PHE A 15 4.16 0.86 15.51
C PHE A 15 3.45 2.23 15.53
N LEU A 16 3.67 3.05 16.57
CA LEU A 16 3.11 4.40 16.65
C LEU A 16 3.65 5.36 15.58
N ILE A 17 4.92 5.22 15.22
CA ILE A 17 5.54 6.03 14.14
C ILE A 17 4.89 5.71 12.80
N HIS A 18 4.76 4.42 12.44
CA HIS A 18 4.10 4.02 11.19
C HIS A 18 2.59 4.31 11.17
N TYR A 19 1.92 4.26 12.33
CA TYR A 19 0.51 4.65 12.42
C TYR A 19 0.29 6.13 12.10
N SER A 20 1.21 7.00 12.55
CA SER A 20 1.13 8.44 12.30
C SER A 20 1.40 8.82 10.85
N GLU A 21 2.26 8.06 10.16
CA GLU A 21 2.59 8.24 8.75
C GLU A 21 1.47 7.72 7.83
N PHE A 22 0.77 6.65 8.25
CA PHE A 22 -0.38 6.09 7.56
C PHE A 22 -1.63 7.00 7.62
N LEU A 23 -1.79 7.79 8.68
CA LEU A 23 -2.88 8.77 8.80
C LEU A 23 -2.70 10.01 7.90
N ASP A 24 -1.49 10.30 7.42
CA ASP A 24 -1.20 11.44 6.53
C ASP A 24 -1.54 11.14 5.05
N PHE A 25 -1.84 9.88 4.70
CA PHE A 25 -2.10 9.47 3.30
C PHE A 25 -3.57 9.61 2.85
N HIS A 26 -4.48 10.00 3.74
CA HIS A 26 -5.93 9.89 3.48
C HIS A 26 -6.70 11.21 3.32
N HIS A 27 -6.05 12.36 3.08
CA HIS A 27 -6.79 13.62 2.84
C HIS A 27 -6.27 14.50 1.70
N ARG A 28 -7.16 14.66 0.71
CA ARG A 28 -7.39 15.73 -0.28
C ARG A 28 -6.31 16.84 -0.40
N PRO A 29 -5.91 17.21 -1.64
CA PRO A 29 -4.81 18.16 -1.90
C PRO A 29 -5.06 19.62 -1.46
N GLU A 30 -6.23 19.96 -0.93
CA GLU A 30 -6.61 21.35 -0.65
C GLU A 30 -6.24 21.85 0.77
N ARG A 31 -5.65 20.99 1.63
CA ARG A 31 -5.27 21.36 3.01
C ARG A 31 -3.77 21.28 3.31
N VAL A 32 -2.91 21.47 2.31
CA VAL A 32 -1.44 21.42 2.48
C VAL A 32 -0.88 22.63 3.25
N LEU A 33 -1.58 23.78 3.24
CA LEU A 33 -1.09 25.00 3.88
C LEU A 33 -1.29 25.02 5.41
N ILE A 34 -2.37 24.41 5.91
CA ILE A 34 -2.68 24.38 7.35
C ILE A 34 -1.80 23.34 8.07
N THR A 35 -1.52 22.20 7.44
CA THR A 35 -0.61 21.18 7.97
C THR A 35 0.86 21.63 7.98
N ARG A 36 1.29 22.49 7.05
CA ARG A 36 2.64 23.09 7.11
C ARG A 36 2.80 24.06 8.29
N ALA A 37 1.77 24.84 8.60
CA ALA A 37 1.80 25.75 9.76
C ALA A 37 1.76 24.99 11.10
N LEU A 38 0.97 23.91 11.20
CA LEU A 38 0.94 23.04 12.39
C LEU A 38 2.21 22.17 12.54
N ARG A 39 2.88 21.81 11.44
CA ARG A 39 4.19 21.13 11.46
C ARG A 39 5.32 22.04 11.95
N ALA A 40 5.27 23.35 11.64
CA ALA A 40 6.24 24.32 12.14
C ALA A 40 6.10 24.57 13.66
N SER A 41 4.87 24.60 14.17
CA SER A 41 4.62 24.75 15.61
C SER A 41 4.88 23.46 16.41
N SER A 42 4.67 22.28 15.83
CA SER A 42 5.01 21.00 16.49
C SER A 42 6.51 20.73 16.53
N GLN A 43 7.28 21.11 15.50
CA GLN A 43 8.74 20.94 15.47
C GLN A 43 9.46 21.79 16.54
N ALA A 44 8.92 22.97 16.86
CA ALA A 44 9.43 23.78 17.98
C ALA A 44 9.19 23.12 19.35
N LEU A 45 8.13 22.32 19.51
CA LEU A 45 7.83 21.57 20.73
C LEU A 45 8.63 20.25 20.84
N VAL A 46 8.91 19.58 19.73
CA VAL A 46 9.65 18.29 19.68
C VAL A 46 11.16 18.44 19.99
N SER A 47 11.72 19.65 19.81
CA SER A 47 13.09 20.00 20.24
C SER A 47 13.28 19.90 21.76
N SER A 48 12.22 20.06 22.55
CA SER A 48 12.26 19.91 24.01
C SER A 48 12.25 18.43 24.43
N HIS A 49 11.48 17.58 23.72
CA HIS A 49 11.38 16.15 24.03
C HIS A 49 12.62 15.33 23.68
N HIS A 50 13.41 15.71 22.65
CA HIS A 50 14.67 15.01 22.35
C HIS A 50 15.75 15.21 23.43
N LYS A 51 15.77 16.38 24.09
CA LYS A 51 16.71 16.64 25.19
C LYS A 51 16.30 15.85 26.44
N ALA A 52 15.01 15.82 26.76
CA ALA A 52 14.46 15.03 27.86
C ALA A 52 14.67 13.52 27.66
N LEU A 53 14.46 12.99 26.45
CA LEU A 53 14.70 11.59 26.13
C LEU A 53 16.19 11.22 26.18
N SER A 54 17.09 12.12 25.79
CA SER A 54 18.55 11.86 25.93
C SER A 54 19.01 11.82 27.39
N VAL A 55 18.40 12.62 28.26
CA VAL A 55 18.66 12.62 29.71
C VAL A 55 18.05 11.37 30.34
N PHE A 56 16.86 10.96 29.90
CA PHE A 56 16.20 9.74 30.38
C PHE A 56 16.96 8.48 29.96
N PHE A 57 17.48 8.41 28.73
CA PHE A 57 18.32 7.29 28.25
C PHE A 57 19.69 7.27 28.96
N ARG A 58 20.26 8.44 29.29
CA ARG A 58 21.49 8.53 30.09
C ARG A 58 21.27 8.15 31.56
N LEU A 59 20.12 8.47 32.15
CA LEU A 59 19.75 8.05 33.52
C LEU A 59 19.46 6.54 33.59
N LEU A 60 18.73 5.98 32.61
CA LEU A 60 18.50 4.53 32.49
C LEU A 60 19.80 3.73 32.25
N ALA A 61 20.79 4.31 31.56
CA ALA A 61 22.10 3.69 31.37
C ALA A 61 22.98 3.72 32.63
N LEU A 62 22.70 4.60 33.60
CA LEU A 62 23.42 4.67 34.88
C LEU A 62 22.91 3.63 35.90
N ASP A 63 21.62 3.29 35.89
CA ASP A 63 21.06 2.26 36.80
C ASP A 63 21.47 0.82 36.43
N PHE A 64 21.84 0.56 35.17
CA PHE A 64 22.27 -0.78 34.74
C PHE A 64 23.73 -1.12 35.10
N ARG A 65 24.49 -0.18 35.69
CA ARG A 65 25.87 -0.43 36.15
C ARG A 65 25.97 -0.97 37.58
N LEU A 66 24.87 -1.13 38.32
CA LEU A 66 24.88 -1.52 39.73
C LEU A 66 24.35 -2.93 40.05
N SER A 67 24.14 -3.78 39.04
CA SER A 67 23.81 -5.19 39.24
C SER A 67 24.73 -6.11 38.42
N LEU A 68 26.03 -6.07 38.72
CA LEU A 68 26.93 -7.17 38.40
C LEU A 68 27.22 -7.91 39.71
N PRO A 69 26.68 -9.13 39.91
CA PRO A 69 27.18 -10.01 40.95
C PRO A 69 28.62 -10.39 40.56
N SER A 70 29.55 -10.05 41.44
CA SER A 70 30.92 -10.56 41.38
C SER A 70 30.93 -12.10 41.39
N PRO A 71 31.56 -12.78 40.42
CA PRO A 71 32.10 -14.09 40.69
C PRO A 71 33.49 -13.91 41.28
N LEU A 72 33.58 -14.28 42.55
CA LEU A 72 34.81 -14.52 43.26
C LEU A 72 35.73 -15.48 42.48
N ALA A 73 37.03 -15.26 42.69
CA ALA A 73 38.04 -16.30 42.81
C ALA A 73 38.27 -17.22 41.61
N ILE A 74 39.24 -16.86 40.78
CA ILE A 74 40.19 -17.85 40.27
C ILE A 74 41.54 -17.52 40.90
N CYS A 75 41.90 -18.35 41.88
CA CYS A 75 43.15 -18.35 42.60
C CYS A 75 44.36 -18.55 41.66
N LEU A 76 45.46 -17.97 42.10
CA LEU A 76 46.83 -18.14 41.63
C LEU A 76 47.35 -19.61 41.70
N GLN A 77 48.06 -20.01 40.62
CA GLN A 77 49.30 -20.85 40.55
C GLN A 77 49.20 -22.40 40.79
N PRO A 78 50.16 -23.28 40.39
CA PRO A 78 51.43 -23.10 39.62
C PRO A 78 51.74 -24.08 38.44
N PRO A 79 52.92 -23.94 37.78
CA PRO A 79 53.25 -24.61 36.52
C PRO A 79 53.94 -25.97 36.72
N GLY A 80 53.82 -26.85 35.72
CA GLY A 80 54.74 -27.96 35.57
C GLY A 80 54.15 -29.19 34.86
N HIS A 81 54.79 -29.52 33.74
CA HIS A 81 54.85 -30.81 33.05
C HIS A 81 54.02 -30.99 31.77
N ILE A 82 54.82 -31.05 30.70
CA ILE A 82 54.55 -31.45 29.32
C ILE A 82 54.09 -32.91 29.31
N LEU A 83 52.95 -33.21 28.68
CA LEU A 83 52.78 -34.42 27.88
C LEU A 83 51.65 -34.23 26.84
N HIS A 84 52.09 -34.01 25.62
CA HIS A 84 51.57 -34.54 24.35
C HIS A 84 50.14 -35.14 24.35
N SER A 85 49.17 -34.40 23.81
CA SER A 85 48.04 -34.98 23.08
C SER A 85 47.44 -33.94 22.13
N ARG A 86 47.35 -34.28 20.83
CA ARG A 86 46.63 -33.50 19.82
C ARG A 86 45.13 -33.52 20.18
N SER A 87 44.67 -32.53 20.92
CA SER A 87 43.23 -32.28 21.08
C SER A 87 42.72 -31.55 19.85
N VAL A 88 42.00 -32.28 18.98
CA VAL A 88 41.11 -31.69 17.98
C VAL A 88 40.08 -30.87 18.75
N TRP A 89 40.12 -29.55 18.59
CA TRP A 89 39.14 -28.64 19.17
C TRP A 89 37.82 -28.78 18.41
N TYR A 90 36.98 -29.71 18.84
CA TYR A 90 35.57 -29.71 18.45
C TYR A 90 34.92 -28.53 19.17
N THR A 91 34.79 -27.38 18.51
CA THR A 91 34.01 -26.26 19.04
C THR A 91 32.56 -26.70 19.09
N PRO A 92 31.94 -26.88 20.26
CA PRO A 92 30.54 -27.25 20.32
C PRO A 92 29.75 -26.08 19.72
N THR A 93 29.15 -26.30 18.55
CA THR A 93 28.15 -25.37 18.02
C THR A 93 27.02 -25.36 19.04
N MET A 94 26.91 -24.31 19.85
CA MET A 94 25.77 -24.10 20.73
C MET A 94 24.51 -24.11 19.86
N GLN A 95 23.81 -25.24 19.84
CA GLN A 95 22.49 -25.33 19.24
C GLN A 95 21.55 -24.51 20.12
N ARG A 96 21.30 -23.26 19.71
CA ARG A 96 20.24 -22.43 20.29
C ARG A 96 18.92 -23.06 19.89
N GLY A 97 18.26 -23.71 20.84
CA GLY A 97 16.91 -24.24 20.64
C GLY A 97 15.92 -23.09 20.50
N PHE A 98 15.09 -23.15 19.45
CA PHE A 98 13.91 -22.28 19.32
C PHE A 98 13.02 -22.46 20.55
N THR A 99 12.72 -21.37 21.25
CA THR A 99 11.78 -21.44 22.37
C THR A 99 10.34 -21.40 21.83
N LEU A 100 9.42 -22.11 22.48
CA LEU A 100 8.00 -22.06 22.11
C LEU A 100 7.44 -20.63 22.23
N ALA A 101 7.96 -19.85 23.19
CA ALA A 101 7.62 -18.44 23.37
C ALA A 101 8.02 -17.56 22.16
N GLU A 102 9.16 -17.86 21.52
CA GLU A 102 9.65 -17.13 20.34
C GLU A 102 8.76 -17.34 19.11
N ILE A 103 8.21 -18.55 18.93
CA ILE A 103 7.23 -18.79 17.86
C ILE A 103 5.87 -18.17 18.20
N LEU A 104 5.45 -18.17 19.48
CA LEU A 104 4.19 -17.55 19.90
C LEU A 104 4.15 -16.04 19.66
N ILE A 105 5.24 -15.32 19.97
CA ILE A 105 5.28 -13.86 19.74
C ILE A 105 5.29 -13.52 18.24
N VAL A 106 5.98 -14.31 17.42
CA VAL A 106 6.01 -14.12 15.96
C VAL A 106 4.62 -14.33 15.35
N MET A 107 3.91 -15.38 15.77
CA MET A 107 2.54 -15.64 15.33
C MET A 107 1.58 -14.52 15.73
N ALA A 108 1.70 -14.00 16.96
CA ALA A 108 0.91 -12.87 17.42
C ALA A 108 1.15 -11.61 16.56
N LEU A 109 2.41 -11.34 16.20
CA LEU A 109 2.77 -10.20 15.35
C LEU A 109 2.24 -10.34 13.91
N ILE A 110 2.37 -11.52 13.30
CA ILE A 110 1.83 -11.77 11.95
C ILE A 110 0.31 -11.60 11.93
N GLY A 111 -0.40 -12.05 12.98
CA GLY A 111 -1.85 -11.87 13.11
C GLY A 111 -2.27 -10.40 13.13
N ILE A 112 -1.55 -9.56 13.89
CA ILE A 112 -1.81 -8.11 13.96
C ILE A 112 -1.57 -7.44 12.60
N LEU A 113 -0.45 -7.77 11.93
CA LEU A 113 -0.12 -7.21 10.62
C LEU A 113 -1.16 -7.62 9.56
N ALA A 114 -1.56 -8.89 9.53
CA ALA A 114 -2.54 -9.40 8.57
C ALA A 114 -3.92 -8.73 8.75
N ALA A 115 -4.36 -8.52 10.00
CA ALA A 115 -5.64 -7.89 10.30
C ALA A 115 -5.77 -6.47 9.70
N ILE A 116 -4.69 -5.70 9.70
CA ILE A 116 -4.67 -4.33 9.15
C ILE A 116 -4.44 -4.35 7.64
N LEU A 117 -3.62 -5.28 7.13
CA LEU A 117 -3.20 -5.28 5.72
C LEU A 117 -4.35 -5.67 4.75
N ILE A 118 -5.14 -6.69 5.08
CA ILE A 118 -6.15 -7.27 4.18
C ILE A 118 -7.18 -6.24 3.67
N PRO A 119 -7.89 -5.47 4.52
CA PRO A 119 -8.91 -4.53 4.02
C PRO A 119 -8.29 -3.40 3.19
N ASN A 120 -7.09 -2.95 3.55
CA ASN A 120 -6.39 -1.86 2.88
C ASN A 120 -5.89 -2.27 1.49
N TYR A 121 -5.40 -3.51 1.34
CA TYR A 121 -4.94 -4.03 0.05
C TYR A 121 -6.05 -4.04 -0.99
N SER A 122 -7.22 -4.60 -0.63
CA SER A 122 -8.38 -4.68 -1.54
C SER A 122 -8.86 -3.30 -2.00
N ALA A 123 -8.90 -2.32 -1.10
CA ALA A 123 -9.29 -0.96 -1.43
C ALA A 123 -8.29 -0.28 -2.38
N SER A 124 -6.98 -0.50 -2.17
CA SER A 124 -5.93 0.05 -3.03
C SER A 124 -6.02 -0.52 -4.46
N VAL A 125 -6.18 -1.85 -4.58
CA VAL A 125 -6.35 -2.51 -5.89
C VAL A 125 -7.61 -2.00 -6.59
N LYS A 126 -8.73 -1.85 -5.87
CA LYS A 126 -9.96 -1.30 -6.46
C LYS A 126 -9.74 0.11 -7.02
N ARG A 127 -9.10 1.01 -6.27
CA ARG A 127 -8.79 2.38 -6.74
C ARG A 127 -7.90 2.39 -7.97
N ALA A 128 -6.90 1.49 -8.03
CA ALA A 128 -6.04 1.35 -9.20
C ALA A 128 -6.85 0.90 -10.43
N LYS A 129 -7.76 -0.07 -10.26
CA LYS A 129 -8.68 -0.51 -11.33
C LYS A 129 -9.63 0.60 -11.77
N GLU A 130 -10.20 1.35 -10.83
CA GLU A 130 -11.05 2.53 -11.13
C GLU A 130 -10.29 3.57 -11.97
N SER A 131 -9.02 3.85 -11.64
CA SER A 131 -8.18 4.77 -12.41
C SER A 131 -7.92 4.29 -13.84
N VAL A 132 -7.62 3.00 -14.01
CA VAL A 132 -7.40 2.40 -15.35
C VAL A 132 -8.70 2.36 -16.14
N LEU A 133 -9.82 2.04 -15.51
CA LEU A 133 -11.13 2.03 -16.13
C LEU A 133 -11.49 3.40 -16.68
N LYS A 134 -11.31 4.46 -15.88
CA LYS A 134 -11.56 5.84 -16.30
C LYS A 134 -10.70 6.26 -17.48
N GLU A 135 -9.41 5.91 -17.46
CA GLU A 135 -8.48 6.19 -18.55
C GLU A 135 -8.90 5.46 -19.84
N ASN A 136 -9.27 4.18 -19.74
CA ASN A 136 -9.74 3.38 -20.88
C ASN A 136 -11.02 3.97 -21.49
N LEU A 137 -11.96 4.42 -20.65
CA LEU A 137 -13.20 5.07 -21.09
C LEU A 137 -12.89 6.37 -21.86
N PHE A 138 -12.00 7.19 -21.31
CA PHE A 138 -11.56 8.42 -21.94
C PHE A 138 -10.90 8.16 -23.31
N GLN A 139 -10.02 7.17 -23.40
CA GLN A 139 -9.35 6.81 -24.67
C GLN A 139 -10.34 6.39 -25.77
N ILE A 140 -11.39 5.65 -25.42
CA ILE A 140 -12.38 5.23 -26.42
C ILE A 140 -13.22 6.43 -26.87
N ARG A 141 -13.65 7.30 -25.95
CA ARG A 141 -14.40 8.52 -26.28
C ARG A 141 -13.60 9.48 -27.15
N ASP A 142 -12.33 9.72 -26.81
CA ASP A 142 -11.40 10.51 -27.62
C ASP A 142 -11.23 9.90 -29.02
N ALA A 143 -11.21 8.57 -29.13
CA ALA A 143 -11.18 7.89 -30.43
C ALA A 143 -12.49 8.05 -31.22
N ILE A 144 -13.65 8.02 -30.57
CA ILE A 144 -14.95 8.30 -31.19
C ILE A 144 -14.98 9.72 -31.72
N GLU A 145 -14.59 10.71 -30.91
CA GLU A 145 -14.55 12.11 -31.29
C GLU A 145 -13.63 12.35 -32.50
N LYS A 146 -12.42 11.76 -32.49
CA LYS A 146 -11.48 11.81 -33.62
C LYS A 146 -12.05 11.17 -34.88
N TYR A 147 -12.70 10.01 -34.75
CA TYR A 147 -13.34 9.36 -35.88
C TYR A 147 -14.43 10.25 -36.49
N THR A 148 -15.29 10.82 -35.65
CA THR A 148 -16.36 11.73 -36.08
C THR A 148 -15.81 13.00 -36.72
N TYR A 149 -14.71 13.55 -36.17
CA TYR A 149 -14.05 14.73 -36.74
C TYR A 149 -13.51 14.47 -38.15
N ASP A 150 -12.84 13.33 -38.37
CA ASP A 150 -12.20 13.01 -39.64
C ASP A 150 -13.17 12.50 -40.72
N LYS A 151 -14.19 11.73 -40.31
CA LYS A 151 -15.14 11.08 -41.23
C LYS A 151 -16.45 11.85 -41.38
N HIS A 152 -16.67 12.87 -40.56
CA HIS A 152 -17.93 13.61 -40.44
C HIS A 152 -19.14 12.68 -40.19
N LYS A 153 -18.89 11.50 -39.61
CA LYS A 153 -19.89 10.47 -39.29
C LYS A 153 -19.47 9.76 -38.01
N TYR A 154 -20.42 9.45 -37.14
CA TYR A 154 -20.17 8.64 -35.96
C TYR A 154 -19.90 7.17 -36.33
N PRO A 155 -19.14 6.43 -35.49
CA PRO A 155 -18.92 5.01 -35.70
C PRO A 155 -20.20 4.21 -35.42
N THR A 156 -20.48 3.20 -36.25
CA THR A 156 -21.60 2.27 -36.06
C THR A 156 -21.26 1.12 -35.12
N SER A 157 -19.98 0.77 -35.01
CA SER A 157 -19.46 -0.26 -34.13
C SER A 157 -18.09 0.15 -33.59
N LEU A 158 -17.76 -0.29 -32.37
CA LEU A 158 -16.46 0.02 -31.76
C LEU A 158 -15.29 -0.62 -32.52
N GLU A 159 -15.53 -1.71 -33.25
CA GLU A 159 -14.56 -2.34 -34.13
C GLU A 159 -14.14 -1.42 -35.28
N ASP A 160 -14.98 -0.48 -35.69
CA ASP A 160 -14.63 0.50 -36.73
C ASP A 160 -13.48 1.41 -36.28
N LEU A 161 -13.42 1.75 -34.99
CA LEU A 161 -12.32 2.53 -34.41
C LEU A 161 -10.98 1.79 -34.51
N VAL A 162 -11.01 0.47 -34.37
CA VAL A 162 -9.81 -0.39 -34.51
C VAL A 162 -9.44 -0.57 -35.97
N ARG A 163 -10.42 -0.84 -36.83
CA ARG A 163 -10.23 -1.02 -38.28
C ARG A 163 -9.61 0.21 -38.92
N HIS A 164 -10.07 1.40 -38.53
CA HIS A 164 -9.57 2.68 -39.04
C HIS A 164 -8.38 3.24 -38.25
N ARG A 165 -7.78 2.46 -37.33
CA ARG A 165 -6.55 2.79 -36.59
C ARG A 165 -6.65 3.97 -35.61
N TYR A 166 -7.85 4.38 -35.20
CA TYR A 166 -8.02 5.31 -34.07
C TYR A 166 -7.64 4.64 -32.74
N LEU A 167 -7.91 3.34 -32.63
CA LEU A 167 -7.46 2.48 -31.55
C LEU A 167 -6.58 1.34 -32.08
N LYS A 168 -5.52 0.99 -31.36
CA LYS A 168 -4.71 -0.20 -31.70
C LYS A 168 -5.47 -1.50 -31.43
N ARG A 169 -6.24 -1.51 -30.34
CA ARG A 169 -7.15 -2.55 -29.89
C ARG A 169 -8.17 -1.91 -28.95
N LEU A 170 -9.31 -2.55 -28.75
CA LEU A 170 -10.21 -2.13 -27.68
C LEU A 170 -9.53 -2.34 -26.31
N PRO A 171 -9.50 -1.33 -25.44
CA PRO A 171 -9.11 -1.50 -24.06
C PRO A 171 -10.05 -2.49 -23.33
N GLU A 172 -9.48 -3.24 -22.40
CA GLU A 172 -10.25 -4.17 -21.56
C GLU A 172 -10.71 -3.46 -20.29
N ASN A 173 -11.87 -3.88 -19.78
CA ASN A 173 -12.38 -3.46 -18.49
C ASN A 173 -11.61 -4.21 -17.37
N PRO A 174 -10.91 -3.51 -16.45
CA PRO A 174 -10.08 -4.14 -15.41
C PRO A 174 -10.88 -4.92 -14.34
N PHE A 175 -12.22 -4.82 -14.35
CA PHE A 175 -13.10 -5.60 -13.47
C PHE A 175 -13.50 -6.94 -14.08
N THR A 176 -13.78 -6.99 -15.39
CA THR A 176 -14.22 -8.18 -16.11
C THR A 176 -13.10 -8.86 -16.91
N ASN A 177 -11.98 -8.16 -17.13
CA ASN A 177 -10.90 -8.49 -18.08
C ASN A 177 -11.43 -8.79 -19.50
N LYS A 178 -12.48 -8.08 -19.92
CA LYS A 178 -13.10 -8.18 -21.23
C LYS A 178 -13.32 -6.80 -21.81
N ALA A 179 -13.42 -6.69 -23.13
CA ALA A 179 -13.76 -5.43 -23.80
C ALA A 179 -15.28 -5.28 -23.93
N ASP A 180 -16.01 -5.41 -22.82
CA ASP A 180 -17.46 -5.30 -22.76
C ASP A 180 -17.90 -3.88 -22.40
N TRP A 181 -17.97 -3.02 -23.42
CA TRP A 181 -18.43 -1.64 -23.30
C TRP A 181 -19.89 -1.53 -23.77
N ILE A 182 -20.70 -0.72 -23.09
CA ILE A 182 -22.11 -0.51 -23.43
C ILE A 182 -22.20 0.74 -24.32
N PRO A 183 -22.42 0.62 -25.63
CA PRO A 183 -22.57 1.78 -26.50
C PRO A 183 -23.86 2.55 -26.18
N VAL A 184 -23.78 3.87 -26.28
CA VAL A 184 -24.91 4.79 -26.19
C VAL A 184 -25.15 5.34 -27.59
N TYR A 185 -26.31 5.00 -28.13
CA TYR A 185 -26.70 5.42 -29.48
C TYR A 185 -27.33 6.81 -29.44
N TYR A 186 -27.26 7.51 -30.57
CA TYR A 186 -27.98 8.76 -30.75
C TYR A 186 -29.49 8.52 -30.69
N GLU A 187 -30.17 9.23 -29.80
CA GLU A 187 -31.62 9.31 -29.76
C GLU A 187 -32.02 10.66 -30.38
N PRO A 188 -32.69 10.69 -31.54
CA PRO A 188 -33.10 11.95 -32.17
C PRO A 188 -34.13 12.68 -31.30
N ALA A 189 -34.07 14.01 -31.29
CA ALA A 189 -35.09 14.82 -30.64
C ALA A 189 -36.47 14.65 -31.32
N GLU A 190 -37.55 14.83 -30.58
CA GLU A 190 -38.93 14.62 -31.08
C GLU A 190 -39.28 15.51 -32.28
N ASP A 191 -38.60 16.64 -32.43
CA ASP A 191 -38.80 17.68 -33.45
C ASP A 191 -37.73 17.67 -34.57
N GLU A 192 -36.76 16.76 -34.52
CA GLU A 192 -35.76 16.58 -35.58
C GLU A 192 -36.22 15.57 -36.64
N ASP A 193 -35.94 15.89 -37.90
CA ASP A 193 -36.15 14.96 -39.01
C ASP A 193 -35.28 13.70 -38.82
N TYR A 194 -35.89 12.52 -38.94
CA TYR A 194 -35.20 11.24 -38.78
C TYR A 194 -34.10 11.07 -39.84
N ASP A 195 -32.84 11.10 -39.40
CA ASP A 195 -31.69 10.72 -40.22
C ASP A 195 -31.37 9.22 -40.02
N PRO A 196 -31.55 8.36 -41.05
CA PRO A 196 -31.24 6.94 -40.95
C PRO A 196 -29.76 6.65 -40.65
N ASP A 197 -28.84 7.56 -41.01
CA ASP A 197 -27.41 7.38 -40.76
C ASP A 197 -27.07 7.59 -39.26
N LEU A 198 -27.86 8.39 -38.53
CA LEU A 198 -27.64 8.67 -37.10
C LEU A 198 -28.29 7.65 -36.17
N ALA A 199 -29.29 6.88 -36.64
CA ALA A 199 -30.01 5.92 -35.79
C ALA A 199 -29.12 4.82 -35.18
N GLN A 200 -27.96 4.55 -35.76
CA GLN A 200 -26.97 3.58 -35.27
C GLN A 200 -25.64 4.24 -34.87
N ALA A 201 -25.60 5.57 -34.78
CA ALA A 201 -24.43 6.32 -34.38
C ALA A 201 -24.12 6.08 -32.90
N ILE A 202 -22.94 5.56 -32.59
CA ILE A 202 -22.43 5.51 -31.21
C ILE A 202 -21.90 6.90 -30.86
N VAL A 203 -22.62 7.60 -29.98
CA VAL A 203 -22.28 8.95 -29.51
C VAL A 203 -21.41 8.89 -28.26
N ASP A 204 -21.73 7.95 -27.37
CA ASP A 204 -21.01 7.77 -26.11
C ASP A 204 -20.89 6.27 -25.76
N ILE A 205 -20.10 5.95 -24.74
CA ILE A 205 -19.94 4.61 -24.19
C ILE A 205 -20.07 4.62 -22.66
N ARG A 206 -20.62 3.53 -22.13
CA ARG A 206 -20.77 3.27 -20.70
C ARG A 206 -20.04 1.99 -20.29
N VAL A 207 -19.69 1.91 -19.02
CA VAL A 207 -19.01 0.76 -18.41
C VAL A 207 -20.00 -0.39 -18.21
N SER A 208 -19.63 -1.64 -18.54
CA SER A 208 -20.39 -2.80 -18.04
C SER A 208 -20.05 -3.06 -16.57
N ILE A 209 -21.09 -3.30 -15.77
CA ILE A 209 -20.97 -3.55 -14.34
C ILE A 209 -20.92 -5.07 -14.12
N PRO A 210 -19.95 -5.60 -13.37
CA PRO A 210 -19.94 -7.02 -13.01
C PRO A 210 -21.19 -7.36 -12.17
N SER A 211 -21.70 -8.59 -12.33
CA SER A 211 -23.00 -9.08 -11.81
C SER A 211 -23.15 -9.16 -10.27
N GLY A 212 -22.37 -8.41 -9.49
CA GLY A 212 -22.46 -8.33 -8.03
C GLY A 212 -22.20 -6.92 -7.47
N GLU A 213 -22.05 -5.90 -8.32
CA GLU A 213 -21.85 -4.51 -7.90
C GLU A 213 -23.14 -3.71 -8.17
N GLU A 214 -24.02 -3.62 -7.16
CA GLU A 214 -25.40 -3.12 -7.26
C GLU A 214 -25.51 -1.58 -7.36
N GLN A 215 -24.43 -0.85 -7.65
CA GLN A 215 -24.45 0.61 -7.70
C GLN A 215 -24.26 1.12 -9.13
N PRO A 216 -25.34 1.17 -9.93
CA PRO A 216 -25.30 1.71 -11.30
C PRO A 216 -24.75 3.14 -11.36
N GLY A 217 -24.97 3.96 -10.33
CA GLY A 217 -24.61 5.39 -10.37
C GLY A 217 -23.15 5.78 -10.17
N ARG A 218 -22.23 4.88 -9.76
CA ARG A 218 -20.85 5.34 -9.43
C ARG A 218 -20.03 5.71 -10.66
N TYR A 219 -20.23 4.99 -11.76
CA TYR A 219 -19.42 5.11 -12.99
C TYR A 219 -20.22 5.64 -14.18
N GLU A 220 -21.53 5.86 -14.02
CA GLU A 220 -22.44 6.33 -15.07
C GLU A 220 -22.09 7.71 -15.61
N ASN A 221 -21.55 8.58 -14.75
CA ASN A 221 -21.23 9.97 -15.08
C ASN A 221 -19.76 10.21 -15.40
N TRP A 222 -18.96 9.15 -15.47
CA TRP A 222 -17.57 9.26 -15.87
C TRP A 222 -17.45 9.52 -17.34
#